data_AF-A0A250I8R0-F1
#
_entry.id   AF-A0A250I8R0-F1
#
_cell.length_a   1.000
_cell.length_b   1.000
_cell.length_c   1.000
_cell.angle_alpha   90.00
_cell.angle_beta   90.00
_cell.angle_gamma   90.00
#
_symmetry.space_group_name_H-M   'P 1'
#
loop_
_entity.id
_entity.type
_entity.pdbx_description
1 polymer ?
#
loop_
_entity_poly.entity_id
_entity_poly.type
_entity_poly.pdbx_seq_one_letter_code
_entity_poly.pdbx_strand_id
1 'polypeptide(L)'
;MESPPLKACPRCGEPRILAPECPRCGVLYAKAQPRAARPAPEALAAEAVPLEFDPSVFRRPEDALARQRDIEESRGEWRLRLFALPGVFAVIWWLDSVRLLRFMFDILGMFLHELGHAMTAWFCGIAAMPSLWVTHISGERSPFFLGMMTFGLTGLVFRGVLTRSPRVRNVGLVGLTLQFIGTVLVTSAKVWPLISFGGDAGSLVLGALLMTSLYTPRESFPRRGYAYWGLMVIGAASFVSTFREWWAARTDFERIPFGDIEGVGLSDSSTLVDKHGWSELDLIHRYNGLGLACLAALALVYVLGLWRIRATRDALERPRGA
;
A
#
# COMPACT_ATOMS: atom_id res chain seq x y z
N MET A 1 -64.78 -42.83 -26.39
CA MET A 1 -66.12 -42.29 -26.08
C MET A 1 -66.11 -40.82 -26.46
N GLU A 2 -66.76 -40.46 -27.57
CA GLU A 2 -66.87 -39.05 -27.98
C GLU A 2 -67.82 -38.32 -27.03
N SER A 3 -67.34 -37.25 -26.39
CA SER A 3 -68.18 -36.41 -25.54
C SER A 3 -69.27 -35.73 -26.38
N PRO A 4 -70.53 -35.67 -25.91
CA PRO A 4 -71.61 -35.04 -26.65
C PRO A 4 -71.26 -33.58 -26.97
N PRO A 5 -71.59 -33.08 -28.17
CA PRO A 5 -71.29 -31.70 -28.53
C PRO A 5 -72.00 -30.73 -27.57
N LEU A 6 -71.23 -29.79 -27.01
CA LEU A 6 -71.76 -28.73 -26.15
C LEU A 6 -72.88 -27.97 -26.87
N LYS A 7 -74.05 -27.83 -26.22
CA LYS A 7 -75.24 -27.14 -26.77
C LYS A 7 -75.06 -25.61 -26.86
N ALA A 8 -74.14 -25.04 -26.09
CA ALA A 8 -73.89 -23.60 -26.04
C ALA A 8 -72.40 -23.28 -25.83
N CYS A 9 -72.01 -22.03 -26.11
CA CYS A 9 -70.67 -21.53 -25.88
C CYS A 9 -70.37 -21.44 -24.38
N PRO A 10 -69.27 -22.05 -23.87
CA PRO A 10 -68.95 -22.05 -22.45
C PRO A 10 -68.55 -20.67 -21.90
N ARG A 11 -68.21 -19.70 -22.77
CA ARG A 11 -67.80 -18.36 -22.34
C ARG A 11 -68.95 -17.35 -22.26
N CYS A 12 -69.87 -17.37 -23.22
CA CYS A 12 -70.94 -16.36 -23.32
C CYS A 12 -72.36 -16.94 -23.33
N GLY A 13 -72.53 -18.27 -23.33
CA GLY A 13 -73.84 -18.92 -23.30
C GLY A 13 -74.60 -18.95 -24.64
N GLU A 14 -74.04 -18.40 -25.72
CA GLU A 14 -74.68 -18.38 -27.05
C GLU A 14 -74.90 -19.81 -27.61
N PRO A 15 -76.03 -20.12 -28.27
CA PRO A 15 -76.26 -21.43 -28.87
C PRO A 15 -75.14 -21.81 -29.83
N ARG A 16 -74.71 -23.07 -29.79
CA ARG A 16 -73.61 -23.52 -30.65
C ARG A 16 -74.10 -23.63 -32.10
N ILE A 17 -73.44 -22.88 -32.98
CA ILE A 17 -73.58 -23.06 -34.43
C ILE A 17 -72.48 -24.00 -34.96
N LEU A 18 -72.66 -24.55 -36.16
CA LEU A 18 -71.69 -25.40 -36.86
C LEU A 18 -70.51 -24.57 -37.41
N ALA A 19 -69.85 -23.79 -36.56
CA ALA A 19 -68.65 -23.02 -36.87
C ALA A 19 -67.52 -23.38 -35.88
N PRO A 20 -66.24 -23.24 -36.27
CA PRO A 20 -65.11 -23.54 -35.38
C PRO A 20 -64.99 -22.56 -34.20
N GLU A 21 -65.55 -21.35 -34.34
CA GLU A 21 -65.55 -20.29 -33.34
C GLU A 21 -66.95 -19.73 -33.05
N CYS A 22 -67.13 -19.18 -31.85
CA CYS A 22 -68.38 -18.52 -31.48
C CYS A 22 -68.47 -17.13 -32.14
N PRO A 23 -69.53 -16.83 -32.91
CA PRO A 23 -69.65 -15.57 -33.65
C PRO A 23 -69.78 -14.35 -32.72
N ARG A 24 -70.23 -14.57 -31.48
CA ARG A 24 -70.44 -13.49 -30.51
C ARG A 24 -69.17 -13.09 -29.75
N CYS A 25 -68.29 -14.03 -29.43
CA CYS A 25 -67.14 -13.78 -28.56
C CYS A 25 -65.79 -14.25 -29.10
N GLY A 26 -65.75 -14.82 -30.31
CA GLY A 26 -64.51 -15.25 -30.98
C GLY A 26 -63.80 -16.45 -30.32
N VAL A 27 -64.46 -17.17 -29.42
CA VAL A 27 -63.85 -18.34 -28.76
C VAL A 27 -63.90 -19.55 -29.68
N LEU A 28 -62.74 -20.15 -29.94
CA LEU A 28 -62.61 -21.44 -30.61
C LEU A 28 -63.15 -22.57 -29.73
N TYR A 29 -64.19 -23.27 -30.17
CA TYR A 29 -64.84 -24.35 -29.39
C TYR A 29 -63.87 -25.49 -29.06
N ALA A 30 -62.89 -25.76 -29.93
CA ALA A 30 -61.88 -26.80 -29.72
C ALA A 30 -60.94 -26.52 -28.53
N LYS A 31 -60.62 -25.26 -28.25
CA LYS A 31 -59.79 -24.86 -27.10
C LYS A 31 -60.59 -24.65 -25.82
N ALA A 32 -61.90 -24.44 -25.94
CA ALA A 32 -62.80 -24.17 -24.82
C ALA A 32 -63.44 -25.45 -24.25
N GLN A 33 -63.13 -26.63 -24.78
CA GLN A 33 -63.42 -27.88 -24.08
C GLN A 33 -62.70 -27.84 -22.73
N PRO A 34 -63.43 -27.88 -21.61
CA PRO A 34 -62.81 -27.78 -20.31
C PRO A 34 -61.87 -28.98 -20.13
N ARG A 35 -60.73 -28.73 -19.48
CA ARG A 35 -59.87 -29.73 -18.81
C ARG A 35 -60.61 -30.59 -17.76
N ALA A 36 -61.95 -30.64 -17.79
CA ALA A 36 -62.85 -31.28 -16.84
C ALA A 36 -62.90 -32.82 -16.94
N ALA A 37 -62.04 -33.44 -17.74
CA ALA A 37 -61.87 -34.89 -17.78
C ALA A 37 -60.41 -35.32 -17.56
N ARG A 38 -59.58 -34.47 -16.91
CA ARG A 38 -58.38 -35.00 -16.26
C ARG A 38 -58.82 -35.45 -14.86
N PRO A 39 -58.81 -36.76 -14.54
CA PRO A 39 -59.00 -37.18 -13.16
C PRO A 39 -58.03 -36.38 -12.30
N ALA A 40 -58.52 -35.85 -11.18
CA ALA A 40 -57.67 -35.25 -10.17
C ALA A 40 -56.50 -36.21 -9.94
N PRO A 41 -55.24 -35.73 -9.90
CA PRO A 41 -54.19 -36.58 -9.37
C PRO A 41 -54.66 -36.99 -7.99
N GLU A 42 -54.91 -38.28 -7.85
CA GLU A 42 -55.07 -38.96 -6.59
C GLU A 42 -54.03 -38.35 -5.67
N ALA A 43 -54.48 -37.81 -4.54
CA ALA A 43 -53.61 -37.22 -3.54
C ALA A 43 -52.71 -38.33 -3.00
N LEU A 44 -51.67 -38.67 -3.76
CA LEU A 44 -50.42 -39.15 -3.22
C LEU A 44 -50.10 -38.13 -2.15
N ALA A 45 -50.30 -38.55 -0.90
CA ALA A 45 -49.77 -37.88 0.25
C ALA A 45 -48.36 -37.50 -0.15
N ALA A 46 -48.16 -36.19 -0.37
CA ALA A 46 -46.84 -35.64 -0.53
C ALA A 46 -46.21 -35.88 0.82
N GLU A 47 -45.57 -37.04 0.96
CA GLU A 47 -44.42 -37.20 1.81
C GLU A 47 -43.53 -36.05 1.38
N ALA A 48 -43.62 -34.97 2.15
CA ALA A 48 -42.84 -33.77 1.95
C ALA A 48 -41.41 -34.19 2.25
N VAL A 49 -40.78 -34.87 1.28
CA VAL A 49 -39.34 -34.94 1.20
C VAL A 49 -38.94 -33.48 1.22
N PRO A 50 -38.25 -33.02 2.29
CA PRO A 50 -37.72 -31.68 2.29
C PRO A 50 -36.81 -31.65 1.07
N LEU A 51 -37.25 -30.98 0.01
CA LEU A 51 -36.35 -30.56 -1.04
C LEU A 51 -35.45 -29.55 -0.34
N GLU A 52 -34.36 -30.06 0.24
CA GLU A 52 -33.20 -29.27 0.59
C GLU A 52 -32.78 -28.59 -0.72
N PHE A 53 -33.31 -27.38 -0.89
CA PHE A 53 -32.87 -26.48 -1.91
C PHE A 53 -31.40 -26.26 -1.62
N ASP A 54 -30.52 -26.90 -2.37
CA ASP A 54 -29.10 -26.59 -2.30
C ASP A 54 -28.87 -25.29 -3.09
N PRO A 55 -28.71 -24.14 -2.42
CA PRO A 55 -28.43 -22.88 -3.10
C PRO A 55 -27.10 -22.93 -3.89
N SER A 56 -26.27 -23.97 -3.72
CA SER A 56 -25.06 -24.18 -4.52
C SER A 56 -25.36 -24.40 -6.00
N VAL A 57 -26.55 -24.93 -6.35
CA VAL A 57 -26.97 -25.19 -7.75
C VAL A 57 -27.14 -23.90 -8.55
N PHE A 58 -27.37 -22.76 -7.89
CA PHE A 58 -27.50 -21.45 -8.53
C PHE A 58 -26.20 -20.63 -8.56
N ARG A 59 -25.07 -21.18 -8.10
CA ARG A 59 -23.80 -20.48 -8.16
C ARG A 59 -23.38 -20.35 -9.62
N ARG A 60 -23.30 -19.12 -10.15
CA ARG A 60 -22.92 -18.91 -11.55
C ARG A 60 -21.49 -19.39 -11.75
N PRO A 61 -21.17 -20.07 -12.87
CA PRO A 61 -19.80 -20.42 -13.23
C PRO A 61 -18.82 -19.23 -13.17
N GLU A 62 -19.33 -18.02 -13.46
CA GLU A 62 -18.59 -16.75 -13.36
C GLU A 62 -18.07 -16.46 -11.94
N ASP A 63 -18.85 -16.79 -10.91
CA ASP A 63 -18.47 -16.57 -9.49
C ASP A 63 -17.34 -17.51 -9.06
N ALA A 64 -17.33 -18.73 -9.60
CA ALA A 64 -16.27 -19.71 -9.33
C ALA A 64 -14.94 -19.28 -9.97
N LEU A 65 -14.98 -18.80 -11.22
CA LEU A 65 -13.81 -18.27 -11.93
C LEU A 65 -13.26 -17.00 -11.27
N ALA A 66 -14.13 -16.05 -10.90
CA ALA A 66 -13.73 -14.84 -10.19
C ALA A 66 -13.04 -15.18 -8.86
N ARG A 67 -13.60 -16.12 -8.09
CA ARG A 67 -13.00 -16.59 -6.84
C ARG A 67 -11.64 -17.25 -7.05
N GLN A 68 -11.51 -18.10 -8.08
CA GLN A 68 -10.23 -18.74 -8.39
C GLN A 68 -9.17 -17.70 -8.71
N ARG A 69 -9.51 -16.69 -9.52
CA ARG A 69 -8.64 -15.56 -9.84
C ARG A 69 -8.21 -14.80 -8.58
N ASP A 70 -9.13 -14.51 -7.65
CA ASP A 70 -8.80 -13.84 -6.39
C ASP A 70 -7.82 -14.65 -5.52
N ILE A 71 -7.99 -15.98 -5.48
CA ILE A 71 -7.07 -16.88 -4.76
C ILE A 71 -5.68 -16.86 -5.41
N GLU A 72 -5.59 -16.95 -6.73
CA GLU A 72 -4.32 -16.90 -7.47
C GLU A 72 -3.61 -15.56 -7.30
N GLU A 73 -4.35 -14.45 -7.43
CA GLU A 73 -3.82 -13.10 -7.21
C GLU A 73 -3.31 -12.92 -5.77
N SER A 74 -4.04 -13.44 -4.77
CA SER A 74 -3.66 -13.40 -3.36
C SER A 74 -2.40 -14.24 -3.08
N ARG A 75 -2.27 -15.41 -3.71
CA ARG A 75 -1.05 -16.25 -3.63
C ARG A 75 0.15 -15.56 -4.25
N GLY A 76 -0.01 -14.94 -5.41
CA GLY A 76 1.05 -14.16 -6.07
C GLY A 76 1.49 -12.99 -5.20
N GLU A 77 0.54 -12.25 -4.64
CA GLU A 77 0.77 -11.15 -3.71
C GLU A 77 1.53 -11.58 -2.45
N TRP A 78 1.16 -12.71 -1.85
CA TRP A 78 1.85 -13.28 -0.70
C TRP A 78 3.30 -13.63 -1.03
N ARG A 79 3.55 -14.33 -2.15
CA ARG A 79 4.92 -14.67 -2.60
C ARG A 79 5.75 -13.41 -2.85
N LEU A 80 5.17 -12.41 -3.51
CA LEU A 80 5.84 -11.14 -3.76
C LEU A 80 6.27 -10.48 -2.45
N ARG A 81 5.37 -10.34 -1.47
CA ARG A 81 5.71 -9.75 -0.16
C ARG A 81 6.70 -10.57 0.66
N LEU A 82 6.69 -11.89 0.49
CA LEU A 82 7.58 -12.80 1.19
C LEU A 82 9.02 -12.64 0.70
N PHE A 83 9.22 -12.56 -0.62
CA PHE A 83 10.54 -12.62 -1.23
C PHE A 83 11.10 -11.28 -1.70
N ALA A 84 10.27 -10.31 -2.07
CA ALA A 84 10.78 -9.09 -2.71
C ALA A 84 11.66 -8.25 -1.78
N LEU A 85 11.22 -7.97 -0.55
CA LEU A 85 12.02 -7.15 0.37
C LEU A 85 13.31 -7.87 0.82
N PRO A 86 13.27 -9.11 1.36
CA PRO A 86 14.50 -9.80 1.75
C PRO A 86 15.42 -10.09 0.55
N GLY A 87 14.84 -10.42 -0.61
CA GLY A 87 15.58 -10.69 -1.83
C GLY A 87 16.30 -9.46 -2.35
N VAL A 88 15.62 -8.31 -2.48
CA VAL A 88 16.26 -7.07 -2.91
C VAL A 88 17.31 -6.63 -1.89
N PHE A 89 17.01 -6.70 -0.59
CA PHE A 89 17.98 -6.34 0.44
C PHE A 89 19.24 -7.20 0.36
N ALA A 90 19.11 -8.53 0.26
CA ALA A 90 20.24 -9.45 0.15
C ALA A 90 21.05 -9.27 -1.15
N VAL A 91 20.36 -9.07 -2.28
CA VAL A 91 21.01 -8.81 -3.58
C VAL A 91 21.80 -7.51 -3.53
N ILE A 92 21.19 -6.42 -3.05
CA ILE A 92 21.88 -5.13 -2.94
C ILE A 92 23.05 -5.21 -1.96
N TRP A 93 22.89 -5.86 -0.82
CA TRP A 93 23.98 -6.13 0.13
C TRP A 93 25.17 -6.85 -0.51
N TRP A 94 24.88 -7.85 -1.33
CA TRP A 94 25.93 -8.57 -2.05
C TRP A 94 26.58 -7.69 -3.13
N LEU A 95 25.78 -7.03 -3.98
CA LEU A 95 26.26 -6.19 -5.07
C LEU A 95 27.07 -4.97 -4.57
N ASP A 96 26.71 -4.41 -3.43
CA ASP A 96 27.43 -3.32 -2.77
C ASP A 96 28.88 -3.72 -2.37
N SER A 97 29.18 -5.02 -2.31
CA SER A 97 30.55 -5.49 -2.11
C SER A 97 31.44 -5.31 -3.35
N VAL A 98 30.85 -5.02 -4.52
CA VAL A 98 31.56 -4.79 -5.78
C VAL A 98 31.76 -3.29 -5.98
N ARG A 99 33.02 -2.84 -6.05
CA ARG A 99 33.38 -1.41 -6.10
C ARG A 99 32.61 -0.58 -7.13
N LEU A 100 32.45 -1.10 -8.35
CA LEU A 100 31.72 -0.40 -9.42
C LEU A 100 30.24 -0.21 -9.09
N LEU A 101 29.60 -1.25 -8.53
CA LEU A 101 28.18 -1.20 -8.19
C LEU A 101 27.94 -0.37 -6.93
N ARG A 102 28.83 -0.44 -5.95
CA ARG A 102 28.84 0.46 -4.79
C ARG A 102 28.83 1.92 -5.25
N PHE A 103 29.74 2.30 -6.14
CA PHE A 103 29.77 3.65 -6.70
C PHE A 103 28.44 4.06 -7.35
N MET A 104 27.79 3.15 -8.09
CA MET A 104 26.46 3.42 -8.65
C MET A 104 25.38 3.61 -7.58
N PHE A 105 25.44 2.83 -6.50
CA PHE A 105 24.51 2.95 -5.37
C PHE A 105 24.74 4.22 -4.57
N ASP A 106 25.99 4.64 -4.41
CA ASP A 106 26.35 5.91 -3.78
C ASP A 106 25.77 7.10 -4.56
N ILE A 107 25.79 7.05 -5.89
CA ILE A 107 25.13 8.07 -6.73
C ILE A 107 23.62 8.13 -6.46
N LEU A 108 22.95 6.98 -6.40
CA LEU A 108 21.52 6.93 -6.11
C LEU A 108 21.20 7.37 -4.67
N GLY A 109 22.08 6.99 -3.74
CA GLY A 109 22.00 7.32 -2.32
C GLY A 109 22.19 8.81 -2.07
N MET A 110 23.03 9.48 -2.86
CA MET A 110 23.31 10.90 -2.67
C MET A 110 22.05 11.76 -2.75
N PHE A 111 21.13 11.46 -3.69
CA PHE A 111 19.88 12.20 -3.75
C PHE A 111 19.07 12.10 -2.44
N LEU A 112 19.10 10.93 -1.78
CA LEU A 112 18.44 10.73 -0.49
C LEU A 112 19.22 11.36 0.67
N HIS A 113 20.54 11.40 0.57
CA HIS A 113 21.42 12.12 1.49
C HIS A 113 21.11 13.62 1.47
N GLU A 114 21.12 14.25 0.29
CA GLU A 114 20.78 15.67 0.13
C GLU A 114 19.33 15.97 0.52
N LEU A 115 18.38 15.09 0.17
CA LEU A 115 17.01 15.22 0.63
C LEU A 115 16.91 15.11 2.17
N GLY A 116 17.80 14.33 2.80
CA GLY A 116 17.94 14.23 4.25
C GLY A 116 18.31 15.56 4.92
N HIS A 117 19.32 16.25 4.39
CA HIS A 117 19.66 17.61 4.80
C HIS A 117 18.46 18.54 4.66
N ALA A 118 17.84 18.55 3.48
CA ALA A 118 16.74 19.45 3.17
C ALA A 118 15.54 19.20 4.08
N MET A 119 15.13 17.94 4.28
CA MET A 119 14.03 17.60 5.16
C MET A 119 14.30 18.00 6.60
N THR A 120 15.52 17.77 7.08
CA THR A 120 15.92 18.17 8.44
C THR A 120 15.88 19.69 8.61
N ALA A 121 16.37 20.44 7.61
CA ALA A 121 16.29 21.89 7.58
C ALA A 121 14.83 22.38 7.54
N TRP A 122 13.97 21.76 6.73
CA TRP A 122 12.55 22.12 6.63
C TRP A 122 11.82 21.96 7.97
N PHE A 123 12.05 20.84 8.66
CA PHE A 123 11.47 20.63 10.00
C PHE A 123 12.07 21.54 11.08
N CYS A 124 13.26 22.12 10.84
CA CYS A 124 13.84 23.18 11.67
C CYS A 124 13.38 24.59 11.28
N GLY A 125 12.51 24.73 10.27
CA GLY A 125 12.00 26.02 9.78
C GLY A 125 13.01 26.78 8.91
N ILE A 126 14.01 26.10 8.36
CA ILE A 126 15.02 26.66 7.47
C ILE A 126 14.68 26.25 6.04
N ALA A 127 14.70 27.22 5.11
CA ALA A 127 14.44 26.92 3.71
C ALA A 127 15.65 26.18 3.12
N ALA A 128 15.39 25.07 2.44
CA ALA A 128 16.43 24.28 1.80
C ALA A 128 15.95 23.75 0.45
N MET A 129 16.86 23.60 -0.50
CA MET A 129 16.60 23.01 -1.80
C MET A 129 17.61 21.89 -2.06
N PRO A 130 17.19 20.61 -2.05
CA PRO A 130 18.08 19.51 -2.38
C PRO A 130 18.36 19.52 -3.88
N SER A 131 19.63 19.41 -4.26
CA SER A 131 20.04 19.11 -5.62
C SER A 131 20.54 17.65 -5.70
N LEU A 132 21.22 17.27 -6.79
CA LEU A 132 21.76 15.92 -6.93
C LEU A 132 23.00 15.66 -6.06
N TRP A 133 23.78 16.71 -5.74
CA TRP A 133 25.09 16.60 -5.07
C TRP A 133 25.30 17.58 -3.91
N VAL A 134 24.38 18.53 -3.73
CA VAL A 134 24.49 19.53 -2.67
C VAL A 134 23.12 20.05 -2.29
N THR A 135 22.95 20.39 -1.02
CA THR A 135 21.73 21.02 -0.53
C THR A 135 22.00 22.51 -0.30
N HIS A 136 21.23 23.35 -0.98
CA HIS A 136 21.28 24.79 -0.76
C HIS A 136 20.41 25.13 0.43
N ILE A 137 21.02 25.52 1.55
CA ILE A 137 20.34 25.80 2.81
C ILE A 137 20.45 27.28 3.15
N SER A 138 19.34 27.92 3.52
CA SER A 138 19.36 29.32 3.97
C SER A 138 20.05 29.45 5.34
N GLY A 139 20.76 30.55 5.57
CA GLY A 139 21.51 30.76 6.82
C GLY A 139 20.64 30.91 8.07
N GLU A 140 19.35 31.23 7.92
CA GLU A 140 18.45 31.55 9.02
C GLU A 140 17.09 30.85 8.89
N ARG A 141 16.36 30.78 10.01
CA ARG A 141 14.97 30.31 10.03
C ARG A 141 14.08 31.33 9.31
N SER A 142 13.20 30.84 8.46
CA SER A 142 12.23 31.67 7.73
C SER A 142 10.84 31.50 8.33
N PRO A 143 10.27 32.53 9.01
CA PRO A 143 8.90 32.46 9.54
C PRO A 143 7.87 32.19 8.45
N PHE A 144 8.10 32.70 7.23
CA PHE A 144 7.26 32.43 6.07
C PHE A 144 7.29 30.94 5.70
N PHE A 145 8.48 30.36 5.56
CA PHE A 145 8.62 28.94 5.21
C PHE A 145 8.05 28.03 6.29
N LEU A 146 8.30 28.35 7.56
CA LEU A 146 7.71 27.69 8.72
C LEU A 146 6.16 27.72 8.66
N GLY A 147 5.57 28.90 8.44
CA GLY A 147 4.13 29.06 8.28
C GLY A 147 3.56 28.25 7.12
N MET A 148 4.25 28.24 5.97
CA MET A 148 3.87 27.46 4.79
C MET A 148 3.88 25.95 5.08
N MET A 149 4.93 25.44 5.71
CA MET A 149 5.01 24.02 6.11
C MET A 149 3.94 23.64 7.12
N THR A 150 3.72 24.47 8.14
CA THR A 150 2.67 24.25 9.16
C THR A 150 1.29 24.22 8.51
N PHE A 151 1.03 25.14 7.58
CA PHE A 151 -0.21 25.18 6.82
C PHE A 151 -0.40 23.92 5.98
N GLY A 152 0.62 23.49 5.22
CA GLY A 152 0.57 22.28 4.41
C GLY A 152 0.31 21.01 5.24
N LEU A 153 1.02 20.86 6.37
CA LEU A 153 0.87 19.71 7.27
C LEU A 153 -0.50 19.71 7.97
N THR A 154 -0.99 20.87 8.41
CA THR A 154 -2.36 21.02 8.94
C THR A 154 -3.39 20.69 7.87
N GLY A 155 -3.17 21.12 6.63
CA GLY A 155 -3.98 20.75 5.47
C GLY A 155 -4.01 19.24 5.24
N LEU A 156 -2.89 18.53 5.43
CA LEU A 156 -2.85 17.06 5.38
C LEU A 156 -3.66 16.42 6.52
N VAL A 157 -3.55 16.93 7.75
CA VAL A 157 -4.39 16.46 8.87
C VAL A 157 -5.87 16.63 8.53
N PHE A 158 -6.26 17.82 8.09
CA PHE A 158 -7.63 18.15 7.72
C PHE A 158 -8.14 17.28 6.57
N ARG A 159 -7.36 17.12 5.50
CA ARG A 159 -7.66 16.20 4.39
C ARG A 159 -7.83 14.76 4.88
N GLY A 160 -6.97 14.30 5.79
CA GLY A 160 -7.07 12.97 6.39
C GLY A 160 -8.37 12.77 7.17
N VAL A 161 -8.84 13.79 7.89
CA VAL A 161 -10.15 13.78 8.57
C VAL A 161 -11.30 13.75 7.56
N LEU A 162 -11.30 14.64 6.57
CA LEU A 162 -12.36 14.71 5.55
C LEU A 162 -12.48 13.43 4.73
N THR A 163 -11.36 12.81 4.37
CA THR A 163 -11.31 11.57 3.59
C THR A 163 -11.42 10.31 4.46
N ARG A 164 -11.59 10.46 5.78
CA ARG A 164 -11.56 9.35 6.76
C ARG A 164 -10.36 8.43 6.60
N SER A 165 -9.22 8.97 6.17
CA SER A 165 -7.98 8.24 5.97
C SER A 165 -7.05 8.43 7.18
N PRO A 166 -7.02 7.49 8.13
CA PRO A 166 -6.19 7.63 9.33
C PRO A 166 -4.70 7.74 8.99
N ARG A 167 -4.26 7.15 7.87
CA ARG A 167 -2.87 7.24 7.41
C ARG A 167 -2.47 8.65 7.06
N VAL A 168 -3.26 9.33 6.21
CA VAL A 168 -2.99 10.71 5.79
C VAL A 168 -3.03 11.65 6.99
N ARG A 169 -4.02 11.46 7.88
CA ARG A 169 -4.12 12.23 9.12
C ARG A 169 -2.88 12.04 10.00
N ASN A 170 -2.46 10.80 10.22
CA ASN A 170 -1.32 10.49 11.09
C ASN A 170 0.00 11.00 10.49
N VAL A 171 0.18 10.96 9.16
CA VAL A 171 1.35 11.58 8.50
C VAL A 171 1.40 13.08 8.77
N GLY A 172 0.26 13.79 8.63
CA GLY A 172 0.18 15.21 8.95
C GLY A 172 0.49 15.51 10.42
N LEU A 173 -0.06 14.70 11.35
CA LEU A 173 0.19 14.86 12.79
C LEU A 173 1.65 14.62 13.16
N VAL A 174 2.25 13.54 12.67
CA VAL A 174 3.68 13.24 12.87
C VAL A 174 4.53 14.36 12.31
N GLY A 175 4.22 14.85 11.10
CA GLY A 175 4.93 15.99 10.51
C GLY A 175 4.84 17.26 11.36
N LEU A 176 3.65 17.61 11.87
CA LEU A 176 3.48 18.75 12.78
C LEU A 176 4.27 18.58 14.08
N THR A 177 4.29 17.37 14.65
CA THR A 177 5.09 17.07 15.85
C THR A 177 6.58 17.23 15.57
N LEU A 178 7.09 16.67 14.47
CA LEU A 178 8.50 16.82 14.09
C LEU A 178 8.86 18.28 13.82
N GLN A 179 7.98 19.03 13.16
CA GLN A 179 8.18 20.45 12.91
C GLN A 179 8.22 21.25 14.22
N PHE A 180 7.30 20.98 15.15
CA PHE A 180 7.30 21.62 16.47
C PHE A 180 8.59 21.32 17.24
N ILE A 181 9.04 20.06 17.22
CA ILE A 181 10.31 19.67 17.85
C ILE A 181 11.47 20.45 17.21
N GLY A 182 11.60 20.42 15.88
CA GLY A 182 12.71 21.04 15.16
C GLY A 182 12.74 22.58 15.25
N THR A 183 11.58 23.22 15.40
CA THR A 183 11.49 24.69 15.43
C THR A 183 11.47 25.27 16.83
N VAL A 184 10.76 24.64 17.77
CA VAL A 184 10.55 25.17 19.13
C VAL A 184 11.50 24.55 20.14
N LEU A 185 11.70 23.23 20.10
CA LEU A 185 12.48 22.52 21.13
C LEU A 185 13.97 22.45 20.80
N VAL A 186 14.34 22.39 19.51
CA VAL A 186 15.74 22.41 19.08
C VAL A 186 16.26 23.84 19.12
N THR A 187 17.30 24.05 19.92
CA THR A 187 18.00 25.34 20.03
C THR A 187 18.81 25.65 18.78
N SER A 188 19.04 26.94 18.48
CA SER A 188 19.80 27.37 17.29
C SER A 188 21.19 26.73 17.19
N ALA A 189 21.85 26.49 18.33
CA ALA A 189 23.16 25.83 18.39
C ALA A 189 23.13 24.35 17.93
N LYS A 190 21.97 23.69 18.00
CA LYS A 190 21.81 22.28 17.63
C LYS A 190 21.25 22.08 16.22
N VAL A 191 20.77 23.13 15.56
CA VAL A 191 20.13 23.03 14.23
C VAL A 191 21.14 22.58 13.17
N TRP A 192 22.28 23.25 13.06
CA TRP A 192 23.31 22.91 12.07
C TRP A 192 23.89 21.50 12.22
N PRO A 193 24.30 21.03 13.42
CA PRO A 193 24.74 19.65 13.56
C PRO A 193 23.60 18.65 13.29
N LEU A 194 22.35 18.99 13.59
CA LEU A 194 21.22 18.13 13.24
C LEU A 194 21.02 18.05 11.73
N ILE A 195 21.16 19.17 11.00
CA ILE A 195 21.07 19.22 9.54
C ILE A 195 22.19 18.39 8.90
N SER A 196 23.44 18.55 9.32
CA SER A 196 24.56 17.74 8.81
C SER A 196 24.37 16.26 9.13
N PHE A 197 23.92 15.92 10.35
CA PHE A 197 23.54 14.54 10.67
C PHE A 197 22.42 14.01 9.76
N GLY A 198 21.54 14.91 9.34
CA GLY A 198 20.40 14.64 8.47
C GLY A 198 20.76 14.05 7.11
N GLY A 199 22.00 14.21 6.62
CA GLY A 199 22.45 13.64 5.34
C GLY A 199 22.37 12.12 5.36
N ASP A 200 23.30 11.48 6.06
CA ASP A 200 23.34 10.01 6.19
C ASP A 200 22.14 9.45 6.95
N ALA A 201 21.62 10.17 7.94
CA ALA A 201 20.40 9.76 8.62
C ALA A 201 19.20 9.74 7.65
N GLY A 202 19.17 10.66 6.68
CA GLY A 202 18.20 10.69 5.60
C GLY A 202 18.27 9.47 4.71
N SER A 203 19.47 9.08 4.26
CA SER A 203 19.70 7.83 3.51
C SER A 203 19.13 6.60 4.24
N LEU A 204 19.35 6.50 5.55
CA LEU A 204 18.81 5.41 6.36
C LEU A 204 17.28 5.48 6.49
N VAL A 205 16.72 6.62 6.91
CA VAL A 205 15.28 6.73 7.19
C VAL A 205 14.46 6.71 5.91
N LEU A 206 14.84 7.51 4.92
CA LEU A 206 14.14 7.58 3.64
C LEU A 206 14.32 6.29 2.84
N GLY A 207 15.52 5.70 2.85
CA GLY A 207 15.77 4.41 2.23
C GLY A 207 14.85 3.32 2.80
N ALA A 208 14.71 3.27 4.13
CA ALA A 208 13.75 2.40 4.79
C ALA A 208 12.30 2.70 4.39
N LEU A 209 11.88 3.96 4.39
CA LEU A 209 10.51 4.33 3.99
C LEU A 209 10.20 3.92 2.54
N LEU A 210 11.14 4.10 1.61
CA LEU A 210 10.96 3.70 0.21
C LEU A 210 10.79 2.18 0.05
N MET A 211 11.55 1.39 0.83
CA MET A 211 11.37 -0.06 0.87
C MET A 211 9.98 -0.48 1.40
N THR A 212 9.33 0.32 2.25
CA THR A 212 7.96 0.03 2.71
C THR A 212 6.88 0.25 1.64
N SER A 213 7.23 0.84 0.48
CA SER A 213 6.29 1.08 -0.63
C SER A 213 5.58 -0.19 -1.11
N LEU A 214 6.23 -1.35 -1.01
CA LEU A 214 5.64 -2.65 -1.33
C LEU A 214 4.43 -3.01 -0.45
N TYR A 215 4.31 -2.42 0.75
CA TYR A 215 3.24 -2.74 1.71
C TYR A 215 2.08 -1.74 1.68
N THR A 216 2.11 -0.76 0.79
CA THR A 216 0.98 0.16 0.59
C THR A 216 -0.16 -0.53 -0.18
N PRO A 217 -1.38 0.05 -0.20
CA PRO A 217 -2.49 -0.49 -0.99
C PRO A 217 -2.19 -0.52 -2.49
N ARG A 218 -2.70 -1.53 -3.20
CA ARG A 218 -2.48 -1.71 -4.65
C ARG A 218 -2.90 -0.52 -5.49
N GLU A 219 -3.95 0.17 -5.09
CA GLU A 219 -4.47 1.35 -5.80
C GLU A 219 -3.59 2.60 -5.64
N SER A 220 -2.70 2.60 -4.63
CA SER A 220 -1.87 3.76 -4.35
C SER A 220 -0.78 3.94 -5.41
N PHE A 221 -0.46 5.20 -5.72
CA PHE A 221 0.59 5.57 -6.67
C PHE A 221 1.91 4.77 -6.50
N PRO A 222 2.51 4.63 -5.30
CA PRO A 222 3.78 3.93 -5.15
C PRO A 222 3.72 2.44 -5.53
N ARG A 223 2.51 1.85 -5.56
CA ARG A 223 2.31 0.43 -5.88
C ARG A 223 1.74 0.19 -7.27
N ARG A 224 1.41 1.25 -8.00
CA ARG A 224 0.87 1.15 -9.35
C ARG A 224 1.98 0.77 -10.33
N GLY A 225 1.73 -0.27 -11.13
CA GLY A 225 2.68 -0.73 -12.15
C GLY A 225 3.99 -1.23 -11.53
N TYR A 226 5.13 -0.79 -12.09
CA TYR A 226 6.48 -1.22 -11.67
C TYR A 226 7.20 -0.21 -10.76
N ALA A 227 6.54 0.88 -10.35
CA ALA A 227 7.17 1.95 -9.57
C ALA A 227 7.75 1.47 -8.23
N TYR A 228 7.08 0.53 -7.55
CA TYR A 228 7.55 -0.01 -6.27
C TYR A 228 8.89 -0.73 -6.38
N TRP A 229 9.24 -1.32 -7.54
CA TRP A 229 10.56 -1.93 -7.73
C TRP A 229 11.65 -0.88 -7.74
N GLY A 230 11.46 0.21 -8.49
CA GLY A 230 12.41 1.32 -8.53
C GLY A 230 12.59 1.95 -7.15
N LEU A 231 11.49 2.25 -6.46
CA LEU A 231 11.53 2.81 -5.11
C LEU A 231 12.23 1.87 -4.12
N MET A 232 11.92 0.56 -4.16
CA MET A 232 12.53 -0.42 -3.28
C MET A 232 14.02 -0.61 -3.56
N VAL A 233 14.46 -0.61 -4.83
CA VAL A 233 15.88 -0.71 -5.20
C VAL A 233 16.64 0.54 -4.79
N ILE A 234 16.13 1.74 -5.09
CA ILE A 234 16.75 3.00 -4.68
C ILE A 234 16.85 3.06 -3.14
N GLY A 235 15.76 2.70 -2.45
CA GLY A 235 15.74 2.69 -0.99
C GLY A 235 16.70 1.68 -0.38
N ALA A 236 16.79 0.48 -0.93
CA ALA A 236 17.73 -0.54 -0.48
C ALA A 236 19.19 -0.12 -0.76
N ALA A 237 19.49 0.41 -1.95
CA ALA A 237 20.83 0.86 -2.34
C ALA A 237 21.35 1.94 -1.39
N SER A 238 20.55 2.98 -1.15
CA SER A 238 20.88 4.06 -0.23
C SER A 238 21.02 3.56 1.22
N PHE A 239 20.07 2.76 1.70
CA PHE A 239 20.12 2.23 3.06
C PHE A 239 21.36 1.36 3.29
N VAL A 240 21.60 0.40 2.40
CA VAL A 240 22.65 -0.62 2.56
C VAL A 240 24.03 0.01 2.48
N SER A 241 24.28 0.89 1.50
CA SER A 241 25.60 1.53 1.36
C SER A 241 25.95 2.32 2.63
N THR A 242 25.06 3.23 3.05
CA THR A 242 25.26 4.05 4.26
C THR A 242 25.34 3.18 5.52
N PHE A 243 24.44 2.22 5.71
CA PHE A 243 24.46 1.38 6.91
C PHE A 243 25.72 0.53 7.00
N ARG A 244 26.20 -0.03 5.88
CA ARG A 244 27.40 -0.86 5.87
C ARG A 244 28.65 -0.06 6.19
N GLU A 245 28.75 1.16 5.67
CA GLU A 245 29.83 2.09 5.97
C GLU A 245 29.92 2.37 7.47
N TRP A 246 28.82 2.82 8.08
CA TRP A 246 28.76 3.09 9.52
C TRP A 246 28.89 1.83 10.38
N TRP A 247 28.44 0.68 9.89
CA TRP A 247 28.59 -0.60 10.59
C TRP A 247 30.04 -1.07 10.62
N ALA A 248 30.78 -0.87 9.53
CA ALA A 248 32.20 -1.17 9.42
C ALA A 248 33.05 -0.22 10.28
N ALA A 249 32.64 1.05 10.40
CA ALA A 249 33.30 2.06 11.22
C ALA A 249 33.41 1.66 12.71
N ARG A 250 32.59 0.73 13.21
CA ARG A 250 32.69 0.21 14.58
C ARG A 250 34.01 -0.50 14.88
N THR A 251 34.66 -1.05 13.86
CA THR A 251 35.92 -1.81 13.99
C THR A 251 37.07 -1.18 13.21
N ASP A 252 36.77 -0.27 12.30
CA ASP A 252 37.72 0.35 11.37
C ASP A 252 37.36 1.84 11.21
N PHE A 253 37.94 2.70 12.07
CA PHE A 253 37.62 4.13 12.12
C PHE A 253 37.98 4.86 10.82
N GLU A 254 38.89 4.33 10.00
CA GLU A 254 39.23 4.88 8.69
C GLU A 254 38.05 4.79 7.70
N ARG A 255 37.01 4.01 8.03
CA ARG A 255 35.76 3.95 7.25
C ARG A 255 34.84 5.14 7.47
N ILE A 256 35.06 5.95 8.50
CA ILE A 256 34.25 7.15 8.69
C ILE A 256 34.53 8.08 7.49
N PRO A 257 33.49 8.59 6.79
CA PRO A 257 33.68 9.37 5.57
C PRO A 257 34.12 10.80 5.89
N PHE A 258 35.33 10.93 6.43
CA PHE A 258 36.03 12.20 6.63
C PHE A 258 36.62 12.71 5.32
N GLY A 259 36.77 14.03 5.22
CA GLY A 259 37.39 14.67 4.06
C GLY A 259 36.81 16.05 3.75
N ASP A 260 37.42 16.66 2.75
CA ASP A 260 36.97 17.91 2.13
C ASP A 260 36.52 17.61 0.70
N ILE A 261 35.31 18.06 0.35
CA ILE A 261 34.71 17.84 -0.96
C ILE A 261 34.94 19.09 -1.79
N GLU A 262 35.67 18.95 -2.90
CA GLU A 262 36.02 20.06 -3.78
C GLU A 262 34.77 20.84 -4.23
N GLY A 263 34.73 22.14 -3.94
CA GLY A 263 33.63 23.03 -4.30
C GLY A 263 32.42 23.01 -3.35
N VAL A 264 32.40 22.14 -2.33
CA VAL A 264 31.32 22.06 -1.31
C VAL A 264 31.87 22.38 0.09
N GLY A 265 33.05 21.88 0.43
CA GLY A 265 33.69 22.00 1.74
C GLY A 265 33.73 20.67 2.49
N LEU A 266 33.94 20.76 3.81
CA LEU A 266 34.03 19.59 4.70
C LEU A 266 32.84 18.63 4.54
N SER A 267 33.12 17.34 4.50
CA SER A 267 32.09 16.30 4.58
C SER A 267 31.26 16.45 5.87
N ASP A 268 30.07 15.85 5.91
CA ASP A 268 29.21 15.91 7.11
C ASP A 268 29.90 15.40 8.35
N SER A 269 30.57 14.26 8.26
CA SER A 269 31.31 13.66 9.38
C SER A 269 32.40 14.62 9.89
N SER A 270 33.14 15.24 8.97
CA SER A 270 34.17 16.22 9.32
C SER A 270 33.55 17.48 9.92
N THR A 271 32.44 17.96 9.37
CA THR A 271 31.70 19.11 9.92
C THR A 271 31.18 18.82 11.33
N LEU A 272 30.67 17.63 11.59
CA LEU A 272 30.16 17.24 12.91
C LEU A 272 31.27 17.14 13.97
N VAL A 273 32.43 16.60 13.60
CA VAL A 273 33.58 16.50 14.50
C VAL A 273 34.27 17.85 14.67
N ASP A 274 34.71 18.46 13.57
CA ASP A 274 35.61 19.61 13.60
C ASP A 274 34.89 20.91 13.99
N LYS A 275 33.65 21.11 13.54
CA LYS A 275 32.90 22.35 13.81
C LYS A 275 31.92 22.21 14.98
N HIS A 276 31.40 21.01 15.22
CA HIS A 276 30.37 20.78 16.23
C HIS A 276 30.84 19.94 17.43
N GLY A 277 32.10 19.48 17.42
CA GLY A 277 32.74 18.82 18.57
C GLY A 277 32.14 17.46 18.91
N TRP A 278 31.49 16.78 17.96
CA TRP A 278 31.02 15.42 18.18
C TRP A 278 32.21 14.47 18.24
N SER A 279 32.13 13.43 19.07
CA SER A 279 33.12 12.36 19.03
C SER A 279 32.85 11.41 17.86
N GLU A 280 33.90 10.77 17.35
CA GLU A 280 33.77 9.72 16.33
C GLU A 280 32.86 8.57 16.81
N LEU A 281 32.97 8.21 18.10
CA LEU A 281 32.10 7.23 18.74
C LEU A 281 30.63 7.67 18.77
N ASP A 282 30.36 8.95 19.01
CA ASP A 282 28.99 9.49 18.93
C ASP A 282 28.39 9.28 17.53
N LEU A 283 29.17 9.55 16.47
CA LEU A 283 28.73 9.35 15.10
C LEU A 283 28.39 7.87 14.85
N ILE A 284 29.33 6.98 15.14
CA ILE A 284 29.16 5.54 14.98
C ILE A 284 27.93 5.04 15.74
N HIS A 285 27.77 5.43 17.00
CA HIS A 285 26.67 4.95 17.84
C HIS A 285 25.31 5.47 17.35
N ARG A 286 25.23 6.75 16.95
CA ARG A 286 23.97 7.36 16.51
C ARG A 286 23.52 6.80 15.16
N TYR A 287 24.42 6.70 14.16
CA TYR A 287 24.06 6.15 12.86
C TYR A 287 23.74 4.66 12.92
N ASN A 288 24.54 3.86 13.65
CA ASN A 288 24.22 2.43 13.81
C ASN A 288 22.93 2.23 14.61
N GLY A 289 22.71 2.99 15.68
CA GLY A 289 21.47 2.95 16.44
C GLY A 289 20.25 3.27 15.58
N LEU A 290 20.33 4.32 14.75
CA LEU A 290 19.29 4.68 13.80
C LEU A 290 19.07 3.59 12.74
N GLY A 291 20.14 3.07 12.14
CA GLY A 291 20.06 2.00 11.15
C GLY A 291 19.42 0.72 11.71
N LEU A 292 19.77 0.31 12.93
CA LEU A 292 19.13 -0.80 13.63
C LEU A 292 17.65 -0.53 13.92
N ALA A 293 17.29 0.69 14.33
CA ALA A 293 15.90 1.08 14.53
C ALA A 293 15.10 1.02 13.22
N CYS A 294 15.67 1.48 12.11
CA CYS A 294 15.07 1.36 10.77
C CYS A 294 14.90 -0.11 10.35
N LEU A 295 15.89 -0.97 10.57
CA LEU A 295 15.79 -2.41 10.31
C LEU A 295 14.68 -3.07 11.15
N ALA A 296 14.58 -2.71 12.44
CA ALA A 296 13.53 -3.21 13.31
C ALA A 296 12.14 -2.76 12.83
N ALA A 297 12.00 -1.49 12.41
CA ALA A 297 10.76 -0.98 11.83
C ALA A 297 10.40 -1.68 10.51
N LEU A 298 11.37 -1.91 9.62
CA LEU A 298 11.18 -2.67 8.38
C LEU A 298 10.76 -4.11 8.66
N ALA A 299 11.39 -4.79 9.61
CA ALA A 299 11.03 -6.14 10.02
C ALA A 299 9.60 -6.19 10.56
N LEU A 300 9.20 -5.21 11.37
CA LEU A 300 7.82 -5.10 11.87
C LEU A 300 6.82 -4.92 10.72
N VAL A 301 7.10 -4.01 9.79
CA VAL A 301 6.25 -3.78 8.61
C VAL A 301 6.15 -5.04 7.74
N TYR A 302 7.27 -5.73 7.54
CA TYR A 302 7.35 -7.00 6.82
C TYR A 302 6.45 -8.07 7.45
N VAL A 303 6.61 -8.31 8.76
CA VAL A 303 5.84 -9.31 9.51
C VAL A 303 4.34 -8.98 9.49
N LEU A 304 3.97 -7.73 9.79
CA LEU A 304 2.58 -7.28 9.75
C LEU A 304 1.99 -7.38 8.33
N GLY A 305 2.80 -7.05 7.32
CA GLY A 305 2.44 -7.12 5.92
C GLY A 305 2.13 -8.54 5.45
N LEU A 306 2.94 -9.51 5.91
CA LEU A 306 2.75 -10.95 5.66
C LEU A 306 1.57 -11.53 6.41
N TRP A 307 1.43 -11.17 7.69
CA TRP A 307 0.32 -11.64 8.51
C TRP A 307 -1.03 -11.22 7.93
N ARG A 308 -1.16 -9.96 7.52
CA ARG A 308 -2.39 -9.43 6.90
C ARG A 308 -2.78 -10.16 5.61
N ILE A 309 -1.82 -10.36 4.68
CA ILE A 309 -2.13 -11.02 3.41
C ILE A 309 -2.42 -12.53 3.61
N ARG A 310 -1.75 -13.18 4.57
CA ARG A 310 -2.04 -14.56 4.94
C ARG A 310 -3.47 -14.69 5.48
N ALA A 311 -3.89 -13.81 6.39
CA ALA A 311 -5.26 -13.81 6.91
C ALA A 311 -6.30 -13.62 5.79
N THR A 312 -6.05 -12.72 4.82
CA THR A 312 -6.92 -12.53 3.66
C THR A 312 -6.97 -13.78 2.77
N ARG A 313 -5.83 -14.40 2.49
CA ARG A 313 -5.75 -15.64 1.69
C ARG A 313 -6.52 -16.78 2.37
N ASP A 314 -6.25 -17.02 3.65
CA ASP A 314 -6.88 -18.11 4.40
C ASP A 314 -8.41 -17.89 4.48
N ALA A 315 -8.89 -16.64 4.51
CA ALA A 315 -10.31 -16.32 4.42
C ALA A 315 -10.92 -16.59 3.04
N LEU A 316 -10.17 -16.40 1.94
CA LEU A 316 -10.63 -16.71 0.58
C LEU A 316 -10.67 -18.22 0.31
N GLU A 317 -9.71 -18.97 0.87
CA GLU A 317 -9.57 -20.42 0.69
C GLU A 317 -10.58 -21.24 1.50
N ARG A 318 -11.12 -20.72 2.62
CA ARG A 318 -12.15 -21.43 3.39
C ARG A 318 -13.44 -21.64 2.57
N PRO A 319 -14.01 -22.86 2.52
CA PRO A 319 -15.30 -23.09 1.88
C PRO A 319 -16.39 -22.29 2.62
N ARG A 320 -17.26 -21.59 1.88
CA ARG A 320 -18.44 -20.93 2.45
C ARG A 320 -19.46 -22.02 2.78
N GLY A 321 -19.59 -22.40 4.05
CA GLY A 321 -20.58 -23.39 4.50
C GLY A 321 -20.08 -24.49 5.44
N ALA A 322 -18.86 -24.40 5.97
CA ALA A 322 -18.39 -25.23 7.07
C ALA A 322 -18.45 -24.47 8.40
#